data_AF-A0A7V2XLJ1-F1
#
_entry.id   AF-A0A7V2XLJ1-F1
#
_cell.length_a   1.000
_cell.length_b   1.000
_cell.length_c   1.000
_cell.angle_alpha   90.00
_cell.angle_beta   90.00
_cell.angle_gamma   90.00
#
_symmetry.space_group_name_H-M   'P 1'
#
loop_
_entity.id
_entity.type
_entity.pdbx_description
1 polymer ?
#
loop_
_entity_poly.entity_id
_entity_poly.type
_entity_poly.pdbx_seq_one_letter_code
_entity_poly.pdbx_strand_id
1 'polypeptide(L)'
;MNFSFQAPSPLEYFAALVREDDGFPLLEATAAVAMDEYPELDVQTVLGDVDQLLARLRRRLPADAGPLQRLRMLNQFFFQDLGFGGNVNHYYDADNSHVNVVLRTRRGIPITLAVLWLELAQGLGLSARGVNFPGHFMVKVNLPKGQVVIDPFTGQSLSREDLSERLEPYKRR
;
A
#
# COMPACT_ATOMS: atom_id res chain seq x y z
N MET A 1 39.42 -7.94 -3.06
CA MET A 1 38.09 -7.41 -2.67
C MET A 1 38.16 -7.05 -1.19
N ASN A 2 37.82 -5.82 -0.84
CA ASN A 2 37.66 -5.41 0.56
C ASN A 2 36.20 -5.63 0.95
N PHE A 3 35.93 -6.62 1.80
CA PHE A 3 34.60 -6.81 2.37
C PHE A 3 34.52 -6.02 3.67
N SER A 4 33.52 -5.15 3.80
CA SER A 4 33.17 -4.52 5.08
C SER A 4 32.22 -5.45 5.83
N PHE A 5 32.50 -5.69 7.11
CA PHE A 5 31.65 -6.48 8.00
C PHE A 5 30.82 -5.60 8.95
N GLN A 6 30.82 -4.28 8.74
CA GLN A 6 29.93 -3.38 9.47
C GLN A 6 28.50 -3.57 8.96
N ALA A 7 27.54 -3.60 9.89
CA ALA A 7 26.13 -3.61 9.53
C ALA A 7 25.80 -2.33 8.73
N PRO A 8 25.01 -2.42 7.64
CA PRO A 8 24.62 -1.25 6.88
C PRO A 8 23.77 -0.32 7.75
N SER A 9 23.95 0.98 7.57
CA SER A 9 23.03 1.98 8.10
C SER A 9 21.64 1.85 7.45
N PRO A 10 20.58 2.40 8.07
CA PRO A 10 19.24 2.43 7.48
C PRO A 10 19.20 3.00 6.05
N LEU A 11 19.97 4.07 5.80
CA LEU A 11 20.06 4.69 4.48
C LEU A 11 20.76 3.79 3.46
N GLU A 12 21.85 3.12 3.85
CA GLU A 12 22.54 2.17 2.97
C GLU A 12 21.66 0.95 2.64
N TYR A 13 20.88 0.48 3.62
CA TYR A 13 19.90 -0.59 3.39
C TYR A 13 18.80 -0.15 2.44
N PHE A 14 18.16 1.00 2.67
CA PHE A 14 17.16 1.55 1.74
C PHE A 14 17.74 1.74 0.34
N ALA A 15 18.92 2.34 0.22
CA ALA A 15 19.60 2.56 -1.06
C ALA A 15 19.95 1.25 -1.79
N ALA A 16 20.18 0.15 -1.07
CA ALA A 16 20.35 -1.16 -1.67
C ALA A 16 19.04 -1.70 -2.27
N LEU A 17 17.91 -1.49 -1.59
CA LEU A 17 16.59 -1.93 -2.06
C LEU A 17 16.13 -1.20 -3.33
N VAL A 18 16.38 0.12 -3.40
CA VAL A 18 15.89 0.97 -4.50
C VAL A 18 16.93 1.25 -5.58
N ARG A 19 18.02 0.48 -5.62
CA ARG A 19 19.12 0.71 -6.57
C ARG A 19 18.69 0.54 -8.03
N GLU A 20 17.77 -0.39 -8.28
CA GLU A 20 17.23 -0.67 -9.59
C GLU A 20 15.89 0.05 -9.77
N ASP A 21 15.74 0.76 -10.89
CA ASP A 21 14.50 1.48 -11.22
C ASP A 21 13.36 0.51 -11.60
N ASP A 22 13.70 -0.67 -12.14
CA ASP A 22 12.74 -1.67 -12.62
C ASP A 22 12.38 -2.69 -11.54
N GLY A 23 11.48 -2.27 -10.65
CA GLY A 23 10.82 -3.16 -9.69
C GLY A 23 11.69 -3.47 -8.47
N PHE A 24 11.43 -2.76 -7.37
CA PHE A 24 12.01 -3.02 -6.06
C PHE A 24 10.94 -3.54 -5.08
N PRO A 25 11.33 -4.18 -3.96
CA PRO A 25 10.38 -4.63 -2.94
C PRO A 25 9.73 -3.42 -2.24
N LEU A 26 8.59 -2.97 -2.76
CA LEU A 26 7.94 -1.72 -2.35
C LEU A 26 7.64 -1.67 -0.85
N LEU A 27 7.08 -2.74 -0.28
CA LEU A 27 6.76 -2.79 1.14
C LEU A 27 8.03 -2.70 2.00
N GLU A 28 9.07 -3.47 1.64
CA GLU A 28 10.35 -3.50 2.36
C GLU A 28 11.05 -2.14 2.29
N ALA A 29 11.11 -1.53 1.11
CA ALA A 29 11.66 -0.19 0.93
C ALA A 29 10.88 0.85 1.75
N THR A 30 9.54 0.74 1.79
CA THR A 30 8.70 1.64 2.60
C THR A 30 8.93 1.43 4.09
N ALA A 31 9.08 0.18 4.54
CA ALA A 31 9.41 -0.14 5.92
C ALA A 31 10.81 0.38 6.31
N ALA A 32 11.77 0.28 5.40
CA ALA A 32 13.13 0.77 5.60
C ALA A 32 13.19 2.29 5.82
N VAL A 33 12.32 3.07 5.17
CA VAL A 33 12.20 4.53 5.42
C VAL A 33 11.82 4.83 6.87
N ALA A 34 10.99 3.99 7.50
CA ALA A 34 10.57 4.20 8.88
C ALA A 34 11.70 3.99 9.90
N MET A 35 12.82 3.36 9.52
CA MET A 35 13.98 3.19 10.41
C MET A 35 14.68 4.51 10.78
N ASP A 36 14.48 5.58 10.01
CA ASP A 36 15.01 6.91 10.33
C ASP A 36 14.38 7.47 11.63
N GLU A 37 13.05 7.34 11.76
CA GLU A 37 12.30 7.74 12.96
C GLU A 37 12.29 6.63 14.03
N TYR A 38 12.34 5.36 13.61
CA TYR A 38 12.28 4.18 14.48
C TYR A 38 13.53 3.30 14.31
N PRO A 39 14.69 3.66 14.89
CA PRO A 39 15.95 2.92 14.67
C PRO A 39 15.93 1.45 15.12
N GLU A 40 15.07 1.11 16.08
CA GLU A 40 14.88 -0.24 16.61
C GLU A 40 13.88 -1.08 15.79
N LEU A 41 13.35 -0.53 14.69
CA LEU A 41 12.39 -1.22 13.84
C LEU A 41 13.04 -2.42 13.16
N ASP A 42 12.49 -3.61 13.42
CA ASP A 42 12.76 -4.79 12.60
C ASP A 42 11.86 -4.80 11.37
N VAL A 43 12.44 -4.54 10.20
CA VAL A 43 11.76 -4.60 8.90
C VAL A 43 11.16 -5.98 8.63
N GLN A 44 11.82 -7.06 9.07
CA GLN A 44 11.32 -8.42 8.84
C GLN A 44 10.03 -8.70 9.61
N THR A 45 9.87 -8.11 10.79
CA THR A 45 8.60 -8.16 11.53
C THR A 45 7.46 -7.50 10.73
N VAL A 46 7.71 -6.35 10.09
CA VAL A 46 6.72 -5.68 9.23
C VAL A 46 6.29 -6.56 8.05
N LEU A 47 7.25 -7.18 7.37
CA LEU A 47 6.98 -8.08 6.25
C LEU A 47 6.17 -9.31 6.73
N GLY A 48 6.60 -9.91 7.84
CA GLY A 48 5.94 -11.06 8.45
C GLY A 48 4.49 -10.76 8.87
N ASP A 49 4.22 -9.56 9.39
CA ASP A 49 2.86 -9.14 9.72
C ASP A 49 1.97 -9.06 8.48
N VAL A 50 2.47 -8.52 7.36
CA VAL A 50 1.71 -8.44 6.11
C VAL A 50 1.50 -9.83 5.50
N ASP A 51 2.50 -10.71 5.56
CA ASP A 51 2.37 -12.11 5.15
C ASP A 51 1.28 -12.85 5.94
N GLN A 52 1.20 -12.61 7.26
CA GLN A 52 0.13 -13.17 8.07
C GLN A 52 -1.25 -12.65 7.65
N LEU A 53 -1.38 -11.36 7.33
CA LEU A 53 -2.63 -10.80 6.79
C LEU A 53 -3.00 -11.44 5.44
N LEU A 54 -2.03 -11.58 4.53
CA LEU A 54 -2.23 -12.23 3.24
C LEU A 54 -2.65 -13.69 3.40
N ALA A 55 -2.01 -14.44 4.29
CA ALA A 55 -2.35 -15.84 4.57
C ALA A 55 -3.77 -15.98 5.13
N ARG A 56 -4.19 -15.05 6.00
CA ARG A 56 -5.57 -14.98 6.51
C ARG A 56 -6.57 -14.69 5.40
N LEU A 57 -6.25 -13.77 4.49
CA LEU A 57 -7.10 -13.43 3.35
C LEU A 57 -7.23 -14.60 2.37
N ARG A 58 -6.12 -15.26 2.03
CA ARG A 58 -6.10 -16.44 1.14
C ARG A 58 -6.95 -17.58 1.68
N ARG A 59 -6.94 -17.84 2.99
CA ARG A 59 -7.79 -18.87 3.62
C ARG A 59 -9.30 -18.63 3.47
N ARG A 60 -9.72 -17.38 3.24
CA ARG A 60 -11.13 -17.01 3.05
C ARG A 60 -11.55 -17.03 1.58
N LEU A 61 -10.60 -17.06 0.67
CA LEU A 61 -10.86 -17.05 -0.77
C LEU A 61 -11.15 -18.47 -1.29
N PRO A 62 -12.22 -18.64 -2.08
CA PRO A 62 -12.38 -19.85 -2.88
C PRO A 62 -11.17 -20.07 -3.80
N ALA A 63 -10.78 -21.33 -4.00
CA ALA A 63 -9.61 -21.67 -4.84
C ALA A 63 -9.78 -21.20 -6.30
N ASP A 64 -11.02 -21.17 -6.79
CA ASP A 64 -11.40 -20.75 -8.14
C ASP A 64 -11.84 -19.28 -8.22
N ALA A 65 -11.61 -18.49 -7.15
CA ALA A 65 -12.01 -17.09 -7.11
C ALA A 65 -11.38 -16.29 -8.25
N GLY A 66 -12.22 -15.71 -9.10
CA GLY A 66 -11.80 -14.83 -10.21
C GLY A 66 -11.31 -13.46 -9.72
N PRO A 67 -10.65 -12.65 -10.58
CA PRO A 67 -10.05 -11.37 -10.20
C PRO A 67 -11.01 -10.38 -9.52
N LEU A 68 -12.25 -10.27 -10.00
CA LEU A 68 -13.25 -9.39 -9.40
C LEU A 68 -13.64 -9.82 -7.98
N GLN A 69 -13.74 -11.13 -7.74
CA GLN A 69 -14.06 -11.66 -6.41
C GLN A 69 -12.88 -11.45 -5.44
N ARG A 70 -11.65 -11.70 -5.89
CA ARG A 70 -10.42 -11.40 -5.13
C ARG A 70 -10.36 -9.93 -4.74
N LEU A 71 -10.63 -9.04 -5.68
CA LEU A 71 -10.69 -7.61 -5.43
C LEU A 71 -11.74 -7.25 -4.36
N ARG A 72 -12.98 -7.73 -4.52
CA ARG A 72 -14.06 -7.45 -3.55
C ARG A 72 -13.72 -7.97 -2.16
N MET A 73 -13.16 -9.18 -2.06
CA MET A 73 -12.74 -9.75 -0.80
C MET A 73 -11.58 -9.00 -0.16
N LEU A 74 -10.58 -8.57 -0.94
CA LEU A 74 -9.49 -7.74 -0.44
C LEU A 74 -10.03 -6.41 0.10
N ASN A 75 -10.90 -5.74 -0.64
CA ASN A 75 -11.45 -4.45 -0.23
C ASN A 75 -12.28 -4.57 1.06
N GLN A 76 -13.15 -5.58 1.14
CA GLN A 76 -13.89 -5.89 2.37
C GLN A 76 -12.94 -6.20 3.54
N PHE A 77 -11.97 -7.07 3.32
CA PHE A 77 -11.04 -7.48 4.37
C PHE A 77 -10.22 -6.32 4.90
N PHE A 78 -9.66 -5.50 4.01
CA PHE A 78 -8.77 -4.40 4.39
C PHE A 78 -9.52 -3.27 5.11
N PHE A 79 -10.61 -2.78 4.51
CA PHE A 79 -11.29 -1.58 5.02
C PHE A 79 -12.33 -1.89 6.10
N GLN A 80 -13.06 -2.99 5.98
CA GLN A 80 -14.17 -3.31 6.89
C GLN A 80 -13.72 -4.25 8.01
N ASP A 81 -13.11 -5.37 7.65
CA ASP A 81 -12.79 -6.41 8.65
C ASP A 81 -11.55 -6.04 9.49
N LEU A 82 -10.55 -5.39 8.87
CA LEU A 82 -9.34 -4.92 9.53
C LEU A 82 -9.40 -3.43 9.95
N GLY A 83 -10.38 -2.68 9.45
CA GLY A 83 -10.61 -1.29 9.83
C GLY A 83 -9.55 -0.30 9.35
N PHE A 84 -8.74 -0.66 8.35
CA PHE A 84 -7.78 0.28 7.77
C PHE A 84 -8.51 1.44 7.12
N GLY A 85 -7.98 2.66 7.30
CA GLY A 85 -8.49 3.83 6.62
C GLY A 85 -7.78 5.10 7.01
N GLY A 86 -8.24 6.19 6.42
CA GLY A 86 -7.68 7.51 6.65
C GLY A 86 -7.72 7.97 8.11
N ASN A 87 -6.68 8.69 8.54
CA ASN A 87 -6.68 9.41 9.81
C ASN A 87 -7.21 10.85 9.61
N VAL A 88 -8.52 11.02 9.50
CA VAL A 88 -9.11 12.35 9.23
C VAL A 88 -8.84 13.35 10.35
N ASN A 89 -8.86 12.90 11.60
CA ASN A 89 -8.72 13.77 12.77
C ASN A 89 -7.28 14.28 12.95
N HIS A 90 -6.28 13.51 12.50
CA HIS A 90 -4.87 13.84 12.66
C HIS A 90 -4.12 13.59 11.35
N TYR A 91 -4.62 14.13 10.24
CA TYR A 91 -4.12 13.80 8.90
C TYR A 91 -2.61 14.06 8.73
N TYR A 92 -2.11 15.15 9.30
CA TYR A 92 -0.70 15.56 9.21
C TYR A 92 0.21 14.94 10.26
N ASP A 93 -0.29 13.98 11.05
CA ASP A 93 0.57 13.20 11.93
C ASP A 93 1.58 12.40 11.10
N ALA A 94 2.87 12.55 11.39
CA ALA A 94 3.96 11.89 10.68
C ALA A 94 3.82 10.36 10.74
N ASP A 95 3.28 9.83 11.85
CA ASP A 95 3.02 8.42 12.06
C ASP A 95 2.09 7.79 11.02
N ASN A 96 1.23 8.58 10.39
CA ASN A 96 0.38 8.11 9.31
C ASN A 96 1.18 7.70 8.05
N SER A 97 2.45 8.11 7.96
CA SER A 97 3.37 7.81 6.86
C SER A 97 4.23 6.57 7.12
N HIS A 98 4.35 6.12 8.37
CA HIS A 98 5.21 5.01 8.77
C HIS A 98 4.44 3.68 8.79
N VAL A 99 4.78 2.75 7.90
CA VAL A 99 4.00 1.53 7.67
C VAL A 99 3.88 0.63 8.92
N ASN A 100 4.92 0.58 9.75
CA ASN A 100 4.92 -0.12 11.05
C ASN A 100 3.86 0.46 12.01
N VAL A 101 3.68 1.80 12.00
CA VAL A 101 2.66 2.46 12.82
C VAL A 101 1.28 2.23 12.22
N VAL A 102 1.12 2.41 10.90
CA VAL A 102 -0.16 2.18 10.21
C VAL A 102 -0.67 0.75 10.37
N LEU A 103 0.21 -0.26 10.35
CA LEU A 103 -0.17 -1.66 10.63
C LEU A 103 -0.78 -1.86 12.02
N ARG A 104 -0.29 -1.12 13.02
CA ARG A 104 -0.77 -1.15 14.41
C ARG A 104 -2.03 -0.33 14.60
N THR A 105 -2.05 0.91 14.13
CA THR A 105 -3.15 1.87 14.37
C THR A 105 -4.31 1.69 13.41
N ARG A 106 -4.06 1.07 12.25
CA ARG A 106 -4.99 0.98 11.11
C ARG A 106 -5.37 2.35 10.53
N ARG A 107 -4.57 3.38 10.84
CA ARG A 107 -4.79 4.77 10.43
C ARG A 107 -3.56 5.28 9.69
N GLY A 108 -3.75 5.83 8.49
CA GLY A 108 -2.65 6.30 7.65
C GLY A 108 -3.05 7.34 6.62
N ILE A 109 -2.07 7.82 5.85
CA ILE A 109 -2.29 8.66 4.67
C ILE A 109 -2.59 7.81 3.43
N PRO A 110 -3.12 8.39 2.33
CA PRO A 110 -3.49 7.63 1.14
C PRO A 110 -2.36 6.75 0.58
N ILE A 111 -1.12 7.24 0.57
CA ILE A 111 0.04 6.53 -0.01
C ILE A 111 0.41 5.30 0.83
N THR A 112 0.52 5.44 2.15
CA THR A 112 0.91 4.33 3.04
C THR A 112 -0.15 3.24 3.08
N LEU A 113 -1.44 3.63 3.09
CA LEU A 113 -2.55 2.68 2.97
C LEU A 113 -2.51 1.95 1.62
N ALA A 114 -2.17 2.66 0.55
CA ALA A 114 -2.02 2.05 -0.76
C ALA A 114 -0.86 1.05 -0.82
N VAL A 115 0.28 1.31 -0.18
CA VAL A 115 1.40 0.35 -0.12
C VAL A 115 0.94 -0.98 0.47
N LEU A 116 0.30 -0.96 1.64
CA LEU A 116 -0.22 -2.16 2.29
C LEU A 116 -1.29 -2.86 1.43
N TRP A 117 -2.18 -2.09 0.84
CA TRP A 117 -3.23 -2.63 -0.02
C TRP A 117 -2.66 -3.28 -1.29
N LEU A 118 -1.67 -2.65 -1.93
CA LEU A 118 -1.00 -3.13 -3.13
C LEU A 118 -0.22 -4.42 -2.86
N GLU A 119 0.45 -4.52 -1.72
CA GLU A 119 1.16 -5.74 -1.31
C GLU A 119 0.20 -6.93 -1.23
N LEU A 120 -0.94 -6.74 -0.54
CA LEU A 120 -1.97 -7.78 -0.46
C LEU A 120 -2.58 -8.09 -1.84
N ALA A 121 -2.80 -7.08 -2.68
CA ALA A 121 -3.32 -7.26 -4.03
C ALA A 121 -2.37 -8.10 -4.90
N GLN A 122 -1.07 -7.80 -4.86
CA GLN A 122 -0.04 -8.56 -5.55
C GLN A 122 -0.01 -10.00 -5.04
N GLY A 123 -0.09 -10.21 -3.72
CA GLY A 123 -0.20 -11.53 -3.10
C GLY A 123 -1.45 -12.32 -3.51
N LEU A 124 -2.49 -11.66 -4.04
CA LEU A 124 -3.67 -12.31 -4.61
C LEU A 124 -3.61 -12.46 -6.14
N GLY A 125 -2.51 -12.04 -6.77
CA GLY A 125 -2.35 -12.04 -8.23
C GLY A 125 -3.23 -11.00 -8.93
N LEU A 126 -3.62 -9.92 -8.24
CA LEU A 126 -4.31 -8.79 -8.86
C LEU A 126 -3.29 -7.88 -9.54
N SER A 127 -3.57 -7.49 -10.79
CA SER A 127 -2.79 -6.48 -11.50
C SER A 127 -3.18 -5.09 -11.00
N ALA A 128 -2.60 -4.67 -9.87
CA ALA A 128 -2.84 -3.37 -9.25
C ALA A 128 -1.60 -2.47 -9.31
N ARG A 129 -1.82 -1.15 -9.38
CA ARG A 129 -0.75 -0.14 -9.31
C ARG A 129 -1.24 1.17 -8.70
N GLY A 130 -0.32 1.91 -8.09
CA GLY A 130 -0.56 3.29 -7.67
C GLY A 130 -0.76 4.23 -8.85
N VAL A 131 -1.54 5.29 -8.64
CA VAL A 131 -1.75 6.38 -9.59
C VAL A 131 -1.61 7.70 -8.84
N ASN A 132 -0.64 8.50 -9.25
CA ASN A 132 -0.54 9.89 -8.82
C ASN A 132 -1.61 10.70 -9.57
N PHE A 133 -2.74 10.97 -8.90
CA PHE A 133 -3.83 11.75 -9.43
C PHE A 133 -3.73 13.19 -8.88
N PRO A 134 -4.11 14.23 -9.64
CA PRO A 134 -3.99 15.61 -9.15
C PRO A 134 -4.63 15.83 -7.78
N GLY A 135 -3.80 16.16 -6.79
CA GLY A 135 -4.20 16.38 -5.40
C GLY A 135 -4.64 15.13 -4.61
N HIS A 136 -4.47 13.92 -5.15
CA HIS A 136 -4.86 12.68 -4.46
C HIS A 136 -4.09 11.45 -4.96
N PHE A 137 -3.72 10.52 -4.07
CA PHE A 137 -3.17 9.22 -4.52
C PHE A 137 -4.28 8.19 -4.64
N MET A 138 -4.26 7.39 -5.71
CA MET A 138 -5.27 6.37 -5.98
C MET A 138 -4.62 5.02 -6.29
N VAL A 139 -5.41 3.95 -6.20
CA VAL A 139 -5.01 2.63 -6.67
C VAL A 139 -5.86 2.25 -7.88
N LYS A 140 -5.22 1.72 -8.91
CA LYS A 140 -5.90 1.20 -10.10
C LYS A 140 -5.67 -0.30 -10.24
N VAL A 141 -6.75 -1.02 -10.50
CA VAL A 141 -6.76 -2.48 -10.69
C VAL A 141 -7.25 -2.80 -12.09
N ASN A 142 -6.44 -3.49 -12.88
CA ASN A 142 -6.84 -3.98 -14.20
C ASN A 142 -7.56 -5.33 -14.04
N LEU A 143 -8.71 -5.47 -14.68
CA LEU A 143 -9.55 -6.66 -14.69
C LEU A 143 -9.83 -7.10 -16.14
N PRO A 144 -10.25 -8.35 -16.39
CA PRO A 144 -10.53 -8.81 -17.76
C PRO A 144 -11.58 -7.98 -18.51
N LYS A 145 -12.50 -7.33 -17.80
CA LYS A 145 -13.60 -6.52 -18.37
C LYS A 145 -13.40 -5.01 -18.23
N GLY A 146 -12.22 -4.54 -17.85
CA GLY A 146 -11.94 -3.10 -17.69
C GLY A 146 -10.99 -2.81 -16.54
N GLN A 147 -11.19 -1.66 -15.88
CA GLN A 147 -10.37 -1.26 -14.74
C GLN A 147 -11.25 -0.67 -13.63
N VAL A 148 -10.77 -0.80 -12.39
CA VAL A 148 -11.37 -0.19 -11.21
C VAL A 148 -10.35 0.77 -10.61
N VAL A 149 -10.81 1.95 -10.20
CA VAL A 149 -10.00 2.92 -9.45
C VAL A 149 -10.55 2.99 -8.03
N ILE A 150 -9.67 2.90 -7.05
CA ILE A 150 -10.02 2.84 -5.63
C ILE A 150 -9.30 3.98 -4.92
N ASP A 151 -10.03 4.67 -4.06
CA ASP A 151 -9.45 5.60 -3.11
C ASP A 151 -8.87 4.81 -1.92
N PRO A 152 -7.54 4.70 -1.75
CA PRO A 152 -6.94 3.93 -0.67
C PRO A 152 -7.21 4.53 0.71
N PHE A 153 -7.67 5.78 0.79
CA PHE A 153 -7.98 6.44 2.05
C PHE A 153 -9.33 5.98 2.62
N THR A 154 -10.28 5.60 1.76
CA THR A 154 -11.66 5.27 2.14
C THR A 154 -12.11 3.88 1.69
N GLY A 155 -11.41 3.27 0.74
CA GLY A 155 -11.79 2.01 0.09
C GLY A 155 -12.90 2.17 -0.96
N GLN A 156 -13.31 3.41 -1.28
CA GLN A 156 -14.35 3.66 -2.27
C GLN A 156 -13.86 3.37 -3.68
N SER A 157 -14.68 2.64 -4.45
CA SER A 157 -14.49 2.49 -5.90
C SER A 157 -15.04 3.74 -6.58
N LEU A 158 -14.23 4.39 -7.40
CA LEU A 158 -14.56 5.63 -8.08
C LEU A 158 -15.04 5.36 -9.51
N SER A 159 -16.17 5.97 -9.88
CA SER A 159 -16.70 6.00 -11.24
C SER A 159 -15.90 6.96 -12.14
N ARG A 160 -16.17 6.92 -13.44
CA ARG A 160 -15.56 7.88 -14.37
C ARG A 160 -16.01 9.30 -14.08
N GLU A 161 -17.26 9.46 -13.64
CA GLU A 161 -17.88 10.71 -13.26
C GLU A 161 -17.17 11.29 -12.03
N ASP A 162 -16.97 10.50 -10.97
CA ASP A 162 -16.24 10.91 -9.76
C ASP A 162 -14.82 11.41 -10.11
N LEU A 163 -14.11 10.68 -10.97
CA LEU A 163 -12.77 11.07 -11.41
C LEU A 163 -12.81 12.35 -12.26
N SER A 164 -13.82 12.50 -13.12
CA SER A 164 -13.96 13.70 -13.97
C SER A 164 -14.23 14.95 -13.13
N GLU A 165 -15.11 14.84 -12.13
CA GLU A 165 -15.41 15.91 -11.18
C GLU A 165 -14.17 16.33 -10.40
N ARG A 166 -13.37 15.37 -9.91
CA ARG A 166 -12.10 15.67 -9.21
C ARG A 166 -11.06 16.36 -10.11
N LEU A 167 -11.13 16.20 -11.44
CA LEU A 167 -10.22 16.87 -12.38
C LEU A 167 -10.65 18.30 -12.75
N GLU A 168 -11.93 18.66 -12.59
CA GLU A 168 -12.45 19.96 -13.02
C GLU A 168 -11.63 21.18 -12.52
N PRO A 169 -11.15 21.22 -11.26
CA PRO A 169 -10.32 22.33 -10.78
C PRO A 169 -8.97 22.46 -11.51
N TYR A 170 -8.45 21.38 -12.08
CA TYR A 170 -7.13 21.33 -12.72
C TYR A 170 -7.18 21.56 -14.23
N LYS A 171 -8.36 21.51 -14.86
CA LYS A 171 -8.53 21.78 -16.30
C LYS A 171 -8.51 23.25 -16.67
N ARG A 172 -8.66 24.14 -15.68
CA ARG A 172 -8.79 25.61 -15.88
C ARG A 172 -7.47 26.37 -15.69
N ARG A 173 -6.33 25.70 -15.89
CA ARG A 173 -4.99 26.29 -15.83
C ARG A 173 -4.30 26.18 -17.17
#